data_AF-A0A6P8IIA6-F1
#
_entry.id   AF-A0A6P8IIA6-F1
#
_cell.length_a   1.000
_cell.length_b   1.000
_cell.length_c   1.000
_cell.angle_alpha   90.00
_cell.angle_beta   90.00
_cell.angle_gamma   90.00
#
_symmetry.space_group_name_H-M   'P 1'
#
loop_
_entity.id
_entity.type
_entity.pdbx_description
1 polymer ?
#
loop_
_entity_poly.entity_id
_entity_poly.type
_entity_poly.pdbx_seq_one_letter_code
_entity_poly.pdbx_strand_id
1 'polypeptide(L)'
;MFVPTANLGQTPAKMVINRVIGSNEEQEELNKMAHGVLDEQRSKEVFSSYQCRSLHKPDIKKHPGDIVEAGCLAAQPPPEAKYPLFDSLPTDVVSTGKLSDLQLEGVLYACQRHQIILPNEQRAGFFIGDGAGVGKGRQISGIILDNYARGRCKHIWFSISTDLKVDAQRDLNDIGCFIKVIEGCQQLDKETKYALHAPTLLLIVTIIFYNHY
;
A
#
# COMPACT_ATOMS: atom_id res chain seq x y z
N MET A 1 65.54 76.44 -5.60
CA MET A 1 64.36 77.28 -5.31
C MET A 1 63.45 76.46 -4.41
N PHE A 2 63.28 76.91 -3.16
CA PHE A 2 62.28 76.55 -2.13
C PHE A 2 61.95 75.07 -1.77
N VAL A 3 62.33 74.70 -0.54
CA VAL A 3 61.65 73.77 0.40
C VAL A 3 60.57 74.56 1.18
N PRO A 4 59.76 74.05 2.14
CA PRO A 4 59.27 72.69 2.50
C PRO A 4 57.74 72.66 2.89
N THR A 5 57.19 71.50 3.27
CA THR A 5 56.58 71.18 4.62
C THR A 5 55.46 70.13 4.57
N ALA A 6 55.48 69.25 5.57
CA ALA A 6 54.42 68.33 5.94
C ALA A 6 53.40 69.02 6.88
N ASN A 7 52.13 68.60 6.87
CA ASN A 7 51.40 68.30 8.11
C ASN A 7 50.03 67.60 7.93
N LEU A 8 49.90 66.49 8.66
CA LEU A 8 48.82 66.06 9.56
C LEU A 8 47.34 66.26 9.18
N GLY A 9 46.66 65.11 8.99
CA GLY A 9 45.53 64.71 9.85
C GLY A 9 44.12 65.14 9.46
N GLN A 10 43.30 64.18 9.00
CA GLN A 10 41.94 63.86 9.47
C GLN A 10 41.23 62.93 8.46
N THR A 11 40.89 61.70 8.87
CA THR A 11 39.81 60.92 8.24
C THR A 11 38.47 61.56 8.61
N PRO A 12 37.46 61.54 7.71
CA PRO A 12 36.36 60.62 7.99
C PRO A 12 35.66 60.01 6.76
N ALA A 13 34.95 58.92 7.07
CA ALA A 13 33.77 58.34 6.42
C ALA A 13 33.92 57.71 5.01
N LYS A 14 33.91 56.36 4.99
CA LYS A 14 33.34 55.59 3.88
C LYS A 14 31.88 55.97 3.70
N MET A 15 31.51 56.52 2.54
CA MET A 15 30.12 56.71 2.15
C MET A 15 29.70 55.59 1.19
N VAL A 16 28.71 54.81 1.64
CA VAL A 16 27.99 53.76 0.93
C VAL A 16 27.06 54.39 -0.12
N ILE A 17 26.94 53.77 -1.29
CA ILE A 17 25.74 53.93 -2.13
C ILE A 17 25.12 52.55 -2.34
N ASN A 18 23.95 52.37 -1.71
CA ASN A 18 23.04 51.24 -1.84
C ASN A 18 22.37 51.24 -3.23
N ARG A 19 22.26 50.06 -3.85
CA ARG A 19 21.19 49.61 -4.80
C ARG A 19 21.54 48.16 -5.13
N VAL A 20 20.76 47.15 -4.78
CA VAL A 20 19.34 46.94 -5.12
C VAL A 20 18.65 46.19 -3.97
N ILE A 21 17.60 46.77 -3.41
CA ILE A 21 16.61 46.02 -2.62
C ILE A 21 15.73 45.32 -3.66
N GLY A 22 16.01 44.05 -3.92
CA GLY A 22 14.99 43.16 -4.50
C GLY A 22 13.81 43.16 -3.52
N SER A 23 12.59 43.22 -4.04
CA SER A 23 11.38 43.17 -3.21
C SER A 23 11.48 41.95 -2.28
N ASN A 24 11.25 42.16 -0.97
CA ASN A 24 11.29 41.10 0.04
C ASN A 24 10.46 39.86 -0.38
N GLU A 25 9.43 40.05 -1.21
CA GLU A 25 8.58 39.03 -1.79
C GLU A 25 9.32 38.05 -2.72
N GLU A 26 10.19 38.52 -3.63
CA GLU A 26 10.91 37.63 -4.56
C GLU A 26 11.89 36.72 -3.83
N GLN A 27 12.55 37.26 -2.80
CA GLN A 27 13.50 36.52 -1.97
C GLN A 27 12.80 35.53 -1.05
N GLU A 28 11.60 35.87 -0.57
CA GLU A 28 10.76 34.98 0.22
C GLU A 28 10.19 33.83 -0.63
N GLU A 29 9.77 34.09 -1.87
CA GLU A 29 9.34 33.06 -2.82
C GLU A 29 10.48 32.13 -3.24
N LEU A 30 11.68 32.66 -3.51
CA LEU A 30 12.88 31.85 -3.77
C LEU A 30 13.26 30.97 -2.57
N ASN A 31 13.13 31.49 -1.35
CA ASN A 31 13.38 30.72 -0.14
C ASN A 31 12.31 29.65 0.08
N LYS A 32 11.02 29.93 -0.18
CA LYS A 32 9.95 28.92 -0.14
C LYS A 32 10.16 27.83 -1.19
N MET A 33 10.56 28.18 -2.41
CA MET A 33 10.89 27.23 -3.47
C MET A 33 12.11 26.38 -3.08
N ALA A 34 13.18 26.99 -2.56
CA ALA A 34 14.36 26.26 -2.11
C ALA A 34 14.04 25.32 -0.93
N HIS A 35 13.22 25.76 0.03
CA HIS A 35 12.78 24.93 1.14
C HIS A 35 11.88 23.78 0.65
N GLY A 36 10.95 24.05 -0.27
CA GLY A 36 10.11 23.02 -0.90
C GLY A 36 10.92 21.99 -1.68
N VAL A 37 11.95 22.43 -2.42
CA VAL A 37 12.86 21.53 -3.14
C VAL A 37 13.69 20.68 -2.18
N LEU A 38 14.19 21.26 -1.07
CA LEU A 38 14.92 20.52 -0.04
C LEU A 38 14.01 19.50 0.68
N ASP A 39 12.77 19.87 0.98
CA ASP A 39 11.80 18.97 1.61
C ASP A 39 11.39 17.83 0.65
N GLU A 40 11.26 18.11 -0.64
CA GLU A 40 10.99 17.08 -1.66
C GLU A 40 12.19 16.14 -1.86
N GLN A 41 13.42 16.66 -1.84
CA GLN A 41 14.64 15.85 -1.90
C GLN A 41 14.80 14.97 -0.66
N ARG A 42 14.58 15.52 0.53
CA ARG A 42 14.61 14.77 1.79
C ARG A 42 13.48 13.73 1.87
N SER A 43 12.30 14.05 1.32
CA SER A 43 11.19 13.11 1.18
C SER A 43 11.54 11.94 0.26
N LYS A 44 12.26 12.18 -0.85
CA LYS A 44 12.74 11.12 -1.77
C LYS A 44 13.80 10.20 -1.15
N GLU A 45 14.58 10.68 -0.19
CA GLU A 45 15.49 9.82 0.59
C GLU A 45 14.74 8.88 1.55
N VAL A 46 13.55 9.29 2.02
CA VAL A 46 12.77 8.55 3.02
C VAL A 46 11.68 7.69 2.38
N PHE A 47 11.04 8.17 1.31
CA PHE A 47 9.94 7.53 0.60
C PHE A 47 10.20 7.50 -0.91
N SER A 48 9.76 6.44 -1.55
CA SER A 48 9.86 6.26 -3.00
C SER A 48 8.50 5.81 -3.54
N SER A 49 8.15 6.25 -4.74
CA SER A 49 6.94 5.78 -5.42
C SER A 49 7.02 4.26 -5.58
N TYR A 50 5.96 3.57 -5.18
CA TYR A 50 5.88 2.12 -5.25
C TYR A 50 5.95 1.64 -6.70
N GLN A 51 6.73 0.59 -6.92
CA GLN A 51 6.79 -0.11 -8.20
C GLN A 51 6.64 -1.61 -7.98
N CYS A 52 5.62 -2.21 -8.61
CA CYS A 52 5.53 -3.66 -8.70
C CYS A 52 6.74 -4.18 -9.51
N ARG A 53 7.56 -5.02 -8.87
CA ARG A 53 8.80 -5.60 -9.43
C ARG A 53 8.66 -7.08 -9.77
N SER A 54 7.56 -7.69 -9.35
CA SER A 54 7.40 -9.14 -9.37
C SER A 54 6.51 -9.63 -10.52
N LEU A 55 5.65 -8.76 -11.04
CA LEU A 55 4.67 -9.08 -12.08
C LEU A 55 4.97 -8.29 -13.36
N HIS A 56 5.05 -8.99 -14.49
CA HIS A 56 5.47 -8.40 -15.78
C HIS A 56 4.42 -8.53 -16.90
N LYS A 57 3.18 -8.89 -16.56
CA LYS A 57 2.11 -9.05 -17.56
C LYS A 57 1.61 -7.68 -18.05
N PRO A 58 1.51 -7.44 -19.37
CA PRO A 58 1.21 -6.11 -19.92
C PRO A 58 -0.18 -5.57 -19.59
N ASP A 59 -1.15 -6.44 -19.34
CA ASP A 59 -2.55 -6.04 -19.09
C ASP A 59 -2.80 -5.57 -17.65
N ILE A 60 -1.81 -5.73 -16.76
CA ILE A 60 -1.91 -5.33 -15.35
C ILE A 60 -2.06 -3.80 -15.26
N LYS A 61 -3.03 -3.35 -14.47
CA LYS A 61 -3.27 -1.92 -14.23
C LYS A 61 -2.53 -1.45 -12.98
N LYS A 62 -1.96 -0.24 -13.06
CA LYS A 62 -1.36 0.43 -11.90
C LYS A 62 -2.40 0.71 -10.82
N HIS A 63 -1.96 0.70 -9.57
CA HIS A 63 -2.79 1.15 -8.46
C HIS A 63 -3.32 2.59 -8.73
N PRO A 64 -4.62 2.87 -8.51
CA PRO A 64 -5.21 4.17 -8.85
C PRO A 64 -4.78 5.29 -7.90
N GLY A 65 -4.40 4.96 -6.66
CA GLY A 65 -3.80 5.90 -5.72
C GLY A 65 -2.30 6.04 -5.92
N ASP A 66 -1.75 7.20 -5.58
CA ASP A 66 -0.31 7.45 -5.51
C ASP A 66 0.28 6.74 -4.27
N ILE A 67 0.85 5.56 -4.49
CA ILE A 67 1.40 4.74 -3.42
C ILE A 67 2.90 4.99 -3.30
N VAL A 68 3.33 5.23 -2.07
CA VAL A 68 4.74 5.32 -1.71
C VAL A 68 5.10 4.22 -0.72
N GLU A 69 6.37 3.80 -0.76
CA GLU A 69 6.98 2.91 0.21
C GLU A 69 8.23 3.56 0.80
N ALA A 70 8.70 3.08 1.95
CA ALA A 70 9.94 3.59 2.53
C ALA A 70 11.14 3.28 1.60
N GLY A 71 12.08 4.21 1.45
CA GLY A 71 13.25 4.05 0.57
C GLY A 71 14.08 2.80 0.90
N CYS A 72 14.14 2.41 2.18
CA CYS A 72 14.81 1.18 2.60
C CYS A 72 14.10 -0.11 2.14
N LEU A 73 12.77 -0.10 2.01
CA LEU A 73 11.99 -1.21 1.47
C LEU A 73 12.15 -1.29 -0.05
N ALA A 74 12.07 -0.15 -0.74
CA ALA A 74 12.28 -0.07 -2.19
C ALA A 74 13.68 -0.59 -2.60
N ALA A 75 14.70 -0.33 -1.77
CA ALA A 75 16.08 -0.75 -2.04
C ALA A 75 16.28 -2.28 -1.93
N GLN A 76 15.43 -2.99 -1.20
CA GLN A 76 15.52 -4.45 -1.07
C GLN A 76 14.76 -5.12 -2.20
N PRO A 77 15.36 -6.08 -2.94
CA PRO A 77 14.64 -6.85 -3.94
C PRO A 77 13.57 -7.71 -3.25
N PRO A 78 12.37 -7.84 -3.83
CA PRO A 78 11.37 -8.72 -3.28
C PRO A 78 11.79 -10.19 -3.49
N PRO A 79 11.21 -11.14 -2.73
CA PRO A 79 11.49 -12.57 -2.93
C PRO A 79 11.16 -13.02 -4.35
N GLU A 80 11.79 -14.08 -4.85
CA GLU A 80 11.50 -14.57 -6.20
C GLU A 80 10.02 -15.00 -6.33
N ALA A 81 9.34 -14.50 -7.36
CA ALA A 81 7.93 -14.79 -7.65
C ALA A 81 7.79 -16.04 -8.53
N LYS A 82 7.46 -17.17 -7.92
CA LYS A 82 7.31 -18.50 -8.58
C LYS A 82 5.87 -18.97 -8.67
N TYR A 83 4.96 -18.36 -7.91
CA TYR A 83 3.59 -18.82 -7.84
C TYR A 83 2.81 -18.50 -9.13
N PRO A 84 2.15 -19.49 -9.75
CA PRO A 84 1.48 -19.29 -11.04
C PRO A 84 0.11 -18.63 -10.88
N LEU A 85 0.10 -17.39 -10.37
CA LEU A 85 -1.13 -16.68 -9.97
C LEU A 85 -2.16 -16.55 -11.10
N PHE A 86 -1.72 -16.35 -12.34
CA PHE A 86 -2.61 -16.09 -13.47
C PHE A 86 -3.29 -17.35 -14.04
N ASP A 87 -2.93 -18.54 -13.57
CA ASP A 87 -3.60 -19.79 -13.97
C ASP A 87 -5.00 -19.93 -13.35
N SER A 88 -5.24 -19.25 -12.23
CA SER A 88 -6.46 -19.35 -11.42
C SER A 88 -7.30 -18.08 -11.43
N LEU A 89 -6.67 -16.91 -11.54
CA LEU A 89 -7.39 -15.64 -11.56
C LEU A 89 -8.07 -15.43 -12.93
N PRO A 90 -9.37 -15.06 -12.95
CA PRO A 90 -10.05 -14.68 -14.18
C PRO A 90 -9.35 -13.50 -14.89
N THR A 91 -9.32 -13.52 -16.22
CA THR A 91 -8.61 -12.50 -17.02
C THR A 91 -9.16 -11.10 -16.78
N ASP A 92 -10.47 -10.96 -16.57
CA ASP A 92 -11.12 -9.67 -16.33
C ASP A 92 -10.66 -9.02 -15.02
N VAL A 93 -10.35 -9.80 -13.98
CA VAL A 93 -9.82 -9.30 -12.71
C VAL A 93 -8.53 -8.51 -12.92
N VAL A 94 -7.69 -8.99 -13.85
CA VAL A 94 -6.41 -8.36 -14.18
C VAL A 94 -6.59 -7.24 -15.21
N SER A 95 -7.22 -7.53 -16.35
CA SER A 95 -7.26 -6.61 -17.50
C SER A 95 -8.12 -5.37 -17.25
N THR A 96 -9.13 -5.46 -16.39
CA THR A 96 -9.99 -4.32 -16.02
C THR A 96 -9.50 -3.57 -14.78
N GLY A 97 -8.44 -4.06 -14.13
CA GLY A 97 -7.88 -3.44 -12.93
C GLY A 97 -8.74 -3.58 -11.67
N LYS A 98 -9.60 -4.61 -11.59
CA LYS A 98 -10.32 -4.95 -10.35
C LYS A 98 -9.35 -5.21 -9.20
N LEU A 99 -8.21 -5.84 -9.54
CA LEU A 99 -7.00 -5.82 -8.71
C LEU A 99 -5.90 -5.05 -9.46
N SER A 100 -5.29 -4.10 -8.76
CA SER A 100 -4.13 -3.35 -9.23
C SER A 100 -2.83 -4.16 -9.14
N ASP A 101 -1.75 -3.67 -9.75
CA ASP A 101 -0.41 -4.26 -9.69
C ASP A 101 0.05 -4.53 -8.25
N LEU A 102 -0.08 -3.54 -7.36
CA LEU A 102 0.24 -3.69 -5.94
C LEU A 102 -0.56 -4.82 -5.29
N GLN A 103 -1.87 -4.80 -5.49
CA GLN A 103 -2.76 -5.77 -4.86
C GLN A 103 -2.50 -7.19 -5.40
N LEU A 104 -2.26 -7.33 -6.71
CA LEU A 104 -1.89 -8.60 -7.33
C LEU A 104 -0.54 -9.12 -6.79
N GLU A 105 0.45 -8.24 -6.58
CA GLU A 105 1.73 -8.62 -5.99
C GLU A 105 1.56 -9.11 -4.54
N GLY A 106 0.69 -8.47 -3.76
CA GLY A 106 0.32 -8.95 -2.43
C GLY A 106 -0.34 -10.34 -2.45
N VAL A 107 -1.30 -10.56 -3.36
CA VAL A 107 -1.97 -11.87 -3.55
C VAL A 107 -0.96 -12.95 -3.96
N LEU A 108 -0.06 -12.63 -4.90
CA LEU A 108 1.00 -13.52 -5.37
C LEU A 108 1.84 -14.04 -4.20
N TYR A 109 2.38 -13.14 -3.39
CA TYR A 109 3.26 -13.51 -2.29
C TYR A 109 2.51 -14.22 -1.15
N ALA A 110 1.27 -13.83 -0.86
CA ALA A 110 0.44 -14.53 0.10
C ALA A 110 0.20 -15.98 -0.34
N CYS A 111 -0.27 -16.19 -1.57
CA CYS A 111 -0.55 -17.53 -2.07
C CYS A 111 0.71 -18.38 -2.25
N GLN A 112 1.85 -17.76 -2.60
CA GLN A 112 3.16 -18.42 -2.60
C GLN A 112 3.55 -18.88 -1.20
N ARG A 113 3.43 -17.99 -0.20
CA ARG A 113 3.77 -18.31 1.19
C ARG A 113 2.88 -19.43 1.73
N HIS A 114 1.61 -19.43 1.36
CA HIS A 114 0.65 -20.48 1.71
C HIS A 114 1.01 -21.85 1.11
N GLN A 115 1.94 -21.98 0.14
CA GLN A 115 2.41 -23.30 -0.32
C GLN A 115 3.37 -23.97 0.67
N ILE A 116 3.89 -23.23 1.66
CA ILE A 116 4.88 -23.73 2.60
C ILE A 116 4.18 -24.33 3.82
N ILE A 117 4.48 -25.59 4.12
CA ILE A 117 4.14 -26.25 5.38
C ILE A 117 5.37 -26.15 6.30
N LEU A 118 5.17 -25.59 7.49
CA LEU A 118 6.19 -25.41 8.50
C LEU A 118 6.50 -26.73 9.21
N PRO A 119 7.64 -26.85 9.94
CA PRO A 119 8.01 -28.08 10.64
C PRO A 119 7.00 -28.58 11.68
N ASN A 120 6.14 -27.69 12.18
CA ASN A 120 5.05 -28.03 13.10
C ASN A 120 3.74 -28.42 12.37
N GLU A 121 3.83 -28.78 11.09
CA GLU A 121 2.72 -29.17 10.21
C GLU A 121 1.68 -28.06 9.95
N GLN A 122 1.93 -26.83 10.42
CA GLN A 122 1.07 -25.69 10.14
C GLN A 122 1.43 -25.06 8.79
N ARG A 123 0.43 -24.58 8.06
CA ARG A 123 0.64 -23.78 6.86
C ARG A 123 1.21 -22.42 7.25
N ALA A 124 2.23 -21.95 6.54
CA ALA A 124 2.78 -20.62 6.77
C ALA A 124 1.74 -19.53 6.47
N GLY A 125 1.62 -18.56 7.37
CA GLY A 125 0.80 -17.37 7.18
C GLY A 125 1.51 -16.25 6.40
N PHE A 126 0.75 -15.26 5.98
CA PHE A 126 1.23 -14.04 5.33
C PHE A 126 0.58 -12.81 5.97
N PHE A 127 1.33 -11.72 6.08
CA PHE A 127 0.85 -10.46 6.65
C PHE A 127 0.86 -9.37 5.57
N ILE A 128 -0.30 -8.74 5.35
CA ILE A 128 -0.44 -7.59 4.45
C ILE A 128 -0.41 -6.32 5.31
N GLY A 129 0.74 -5.65 5.31
CA GLY A 129 1.04 -4.50 6.17
C GLY A 129 1.01 -3.14 5.48
N ASP A 130 0.35 -3.03 4.32
CA ASP A 130 0.25 -1.76 3.59
C ASP A 130 -0.65 -0.73 4.31
N GLY A 131 -0.56 0.53 3.89
CA GLY A 131 -1.33 1.64 4.48
C GLY A 131 -2.85 1.49 4.33
N ALA A 132 -3.61 2.25 5.12
CA ALA A 132 -5.05 2.38 4.89
C ALA A 132 -5.33 2.93 3.48
N GLY A 133 -6.44 2.51 2.86
CA GLY A 133 -6.82 2.95 1.51
C GLY A 133 -6.18 2.20 0.34
N VAL A 134 -5.18 1.34 0.57
CA VAL A 134 -4.54 0.51 -0.48
C VAL A 134 -5.41 -0.67 -0.95
N GLY A 135 -6.50 -0.96 -0.24
CA GLY A 135 -7.45 -2.01 -0.64
C GLY A 135 -7.07 -3.43 -0.20
N LYS A 136 -6.63 -3.59 1.06
CA LYS A 136 -6.36 -4.90 1.68
C LYS A 136 -7.51 -5.89 1.55
N GLY A 137 -8.75 -5.44 1.71
CA GLY A 137 -9.91 -6.33 1.58
C GLY A 137 -9.99 -6.94 0.18
N ARG A 138 -9.71 -6.17 -0.89
CA ARG A 138 -9.60 -6.72 -2.25
C ARG A 138 -8.46 -7.73 -2.40
N GLN A 139 -7.32 -7.51 -1.72
CA GLN A 139 -6.24 -8.51 -1.69
C GLN A 139 -6.68 -9.80 -1.01
N ILE A 140 -7.36 -9.71 0.15
CA ILE A 140 -7.91 -10.88 0.84
C ILE A 140 -8.92 -11.61 -0.06
N SER A 141 -9.81 -10.87 -0.73
CA SER A 141 -10.74 -11.43 -1.72
C SER A 141 -10.00 -12.15 -2.85
N GLY A 142 -8.91 -11.58 -3.38
CA GLY A 142 -8.09 -12.20 -4.42
C GLY A 142 -7.40 -13.48 -3.95
N ILE A 143 -6.91 -13.51 -2.70
CA ILE A 143 -6.37 -14.72 -2.07
C ILE A 143 -7.45 -15.79 -1.97
N ILE A 144 -8.64 -15.44 -1.47
CA ILE A 144 -9.76 -16.38 -1.36
C ILE A 144 -10.13 -16.94 -2.74
N LEU A 145 -10.29 -16.07 -3.74
CA LEU A 145 -10.65 -16.46 -5.10
C LEU A 145 -9.63 -17.45 -5.71
N ASP A 146 -8.33 -17.16 -5.60
CA ASP A 146 -7.26 -18.06 -6.07
C ASP A 146 -7.31 -19.42 -5.36
N ASN A 147 -7.44 -19.41 -4.03
CA ASN A 147 -7.48 -20.64 -3.25
C ASN A 147 -8.72 -21.48 -3.58
N TYR A 148 -9.87 -20.82 -3.75
CA TYR A 148 -11.13 -21.46 -4.12
C TYR A 148 -11.05 -22.10 -5.51
N ALA A 149 -10.50 -21.39 -6.51
CA ALA A 149 -10.29 -21.92 -7.86
C ALA A 149 -9.35 -23.14 -7.87
N ARG A 150 -8.48 -23.27 -6.86
CA ARG A 150 -7.57 -24.41 -6.66
C ARG A 150 -8.12 -25.48 -5.71
N GLY A 151 -9.42 -25.46 -5.42
CA GLY A 151 -10.10 -26.48 -4.62
C GLY A 151 -9.96 -26.34 -3.10
N ARG A 152 -9.28 -25.29 -2.60
CA ARG A 152 -9.22 -24.97 -1.17
C ARG A 152 -10.41 -24.07 -0.83
N CYS A 153 -11.60 -24.65 -0.73
CA CYS A 153 -12.88 -23.92 -0.69
C CYS A 153 -13.37 -23.53 0.72
N LYS A 154 -12.57 -23.79 1.76
CA LYS A 154 -12.92 -23.48 3.15
C LYS A 154 -12.07 -22.31 3.62
N HIS A 155 -12.72 -21.18 3.92
CA HIS A 155 -12.02 -20.03 4.48
C HIS A 155 -12.86 -19.36 5.55
N ILE A 156 -12.19 -18.63 6.42
CA ILE A 156 -12.83 -17.81 7.44
C ILE A 156 -12.28 -16.38 7.33
N TRP A 157 -13.17 -15.41 7.15
CA TRP A 157 -12.84 -13.99 7.21
C TRP A 157 -13.33 -13.41 8.53
N PHE A 158 -12.41 -12.90 9.34
CA PHE A 158 -12.75 -12.25 10.60
C PHE A 158 -12.74 -10.73 10.46
N SER A 159 -13.84 -10.09 10.87
CA SER A 159 -13.96 -8.61 10.93
C SER A 159 -14.46 -8.19 12.32
N ILE A 160 -14.02 -7.02 12.80
CA ILE A 160 -14.35 -6.53 14.16
C ILE A 160 -15.66 -5.74 14.24
N SER A 161 -16.18 -5.25 13.12
CA SER A 161 -17.40 -4.43 13.08
C SER A 161 -18.36 -4.87 11.97
N THR A 162 -19.61 -4.46 12.09
CA THR A 162 -20.65 -4.65 11.07
C THR A 162 -20.30 -3.92 9.78
N ASP A 163 -19.69 -2.74 9.87
CA ASP A 163 -19.29 -1.96 8.70
C ASP A 163 -18.19 -2.67 7.91
N LEU A 164 -17.19 -3.21 8.62
CA LEU A 164 -16.10 -3.98 8.01
C LEU A 164 -16.57 -5.30 7.40
N LYS A 165 -17.70 -5.83 7.85
CA LYS A 165 -18.34 -6.98 7.20
C LYS A 165 -18.97 -6.56 5.87
N VAL A 166 -19.67 -5.42 5.82
CA VAL A 166 -20.21 -4.88 4.56
C VAL A 166 -19.07 -4.58 3.58
N ASP A 167 -17.96 -4.02 4.07
CA ASP A 167 -16.76 -3.81 3.25
C ASP A 167 -16.16 -5.11 2.73
N ALA A 168 -16.04 -6.15 3.56
CA ALA A 168 -15.54 -7.46 3.11
C ALA A 168 -16.41 -8.04 1.99
N GLN A 169 -17.75 -7.94 2.11
CA GLN A 169 -18.67 -8.41 1.07
C GLN A 169 -18.55 -7.57 -0.22
N ARG A 170 -18.43 -6.24 -0.09
CA ARG A 170 -18.20 -5.33 -1.21
C ARG A 170 -16.89 -5.68 -1.92
N ASP A 171 -15.81 -5.91 -1.19
CA ASP A 171 -14.51 -6.22 -1.76
C ASP A 171 -14.47 -7.58 -2.48
N LEU A 172 -15.27 -8.56 -2.05
CA LEU A 172 -15.49 -9.80 -2.80
C LEU A 172 -16.22 -9.52 -4.13
N ASN A 173 -17.32 -8.76 -4.07
CA ASN A 173 -18.13 -8.43 -5.24
C ASN A 173 -17.38 -7.58 -6.27
N ASP A 174 -16.59 -6.61 -5.82
CA ASP A 174 -15.80 -5.70 -6.66
C ASP A 174 -14.83 -6.47 -7.57
N ILE A 175 -14.29 -7.59 -7.09
CA ILE A 175 -13.40 -8.46 -7.88
C ILE A 175 -14.14 -9.57 -8.64
N GLY A 176 -15.47 -9.59 -8.61
CA GLY A 176 -16.29 -10.64 -9.23
C GLY A 176 -16.27 -11.98 -8.49
N CYS A 177 -15.95 -11.99 -7.19
CA CYS A 177 -15.97 -13.19 -6.36
C CYS A 177 -17.37 -13.37 -5.73
N PHE A 178 -18.19 -14.25 -6.33
CA PHE A 178 -19.57 -14.52 -5.90
C PHE A 178 -19.72 -15.83 -5.09
N ILE A 179 -18.67 -16.24 -4.40
CA ILE A 179 -18.71 -17.40 -3.51
C ILE A 179 -19.74 -17.20 -2.40
N LYS A 180 -20.41 -18.29 -1.99
CA LYS A 180 -21.41 -18.23 -0.92
C LYS A 180 -20.77 -17.77 0.39
N VAL A 181 -21.27 -16.65 0.90
CA VAL A 181 -20.87 -16.09 2.19
C VAL A 181 -21.87 -16.51 3.26
N ILE A 182 -21.34 -17.03 4.37
CA ILE A 182 -22.11 -17.35 5.57
C ILE A 182 -21.73 -16.36 6.66
N GLU A 183 -22.73 -15.76 7.28
CA GLU A 183 -22.58 -14.69 8.25
C GLU A 183 -22.77 -15.22 9.66
N GLY A 184 -21.66 -15.27 10.41
CA GLY A 184 -21.65 -15.68 11.80
C GLY A 184 -22.03 -17.14 12.05
N CYS A 185 -21.93 -17.55 13.32
CA CYS A 185 -22.12 -18.95 13.70
C CYS A 185 -23.55 -19.44 13.52
N GLN A 186 -24.57 -18.59 13.68
CA GLN A 186 -25.96 -19.00 13.56
C GLN A 186 -26.33 -19.42 12.13
N GLN A 187 -25.86 -18.70 11.12
CA GLN A 187 -26.07 -19.09 9.73
C GLN A 187 -25.23 -20.32 9.40
N LEU A 188 -24.01 -20.41 9.92
CA LEU A 188 -23.18 -21.60 9.77
C LEU A 188 -23.85 -22.84 10.34
N ASP A 189 -24.40 -22.77 11.54
CA ASP A 189 -25.09 -23.90 12.16
C ASP A 189 -26.29 -24.35 11.34
N LYS A 190 -27.06 -23.41 10.77
CA LYS A 190 -28.16 -23.73 9.86
C LYS A 190 -27.64 -24.46 8.62
N GLU A 191 -26.62 -23.93 7.97
CA GLU A 191 -26.03 -24.50 6.76
C GLU A 191 -25.42 -25.89 7.01
N THR A 192 -24.71 -26.05 8.13
CA THR A 192 -24.02 -27.29 8.49
C THR A 192 -25.00 -28.38 8.97
N LYS A 193 -26.12 -28.00 9.61
CA LYS A 193 -27.20 -28.94 9.99
C LYS A 193 -27.87 -29.61 8.79
N TYR A 194 -27.90 -28.94 7.64
CA TYR A 194 -28.47 -29.50 6.40
C TYR A 194 -27.41 -30.03 5.42
N ALA A 195 -26.12 -29.79 5.69
CA ALA A 195 -25.01 -30.15 4.84
C ALA A 195 -24.03 -31.09 5.55
N LEU A 196 -24.46 -32.31 5.88
CA LEU A 196 -23.55 -33.35 6.39
C LEU A 196 -22.46 -33.76 5.38
N HIS A 197 -22.55 -33.33 4.10
CA HIS A 197 -21.60 -33.71 3.04
C HIS A 197 -21.25 -32.63 1.98
N ALA A 198 -21.52 -31.33 2.18
CA ALA A 198 -21.22 -30.32 1.13
C ALA A 198 -19.82 -29.66 1.28
N PRO A 199 -19.00 -29.56 0.22
CA PRO A 199 -17.61 -29.09 0.29
C PRO A 199 -17.39 -27.55 0.25
N THR A 200 -18.43 -26.72 0.43
CA THR A 200 -18.38 -25.32 -0.03
C THR A 200 -18.79 -24.33 1.06
N LEU A 201 -17.85 -23.87 1.89
CA LEU A 201 -18.16 -22.94 2.99
C LEU A 201 -17.05 -21.89 3.15
N LEU A 202 -17.32 -20.65 2.68
CA LEU A 202 -16.64 -19.45 3.17
C LEU A 202 -17.47 -18.88 4.33
N LEU A 203 -16.89 -18.80 5.51
CA LEU A 203 -17.50 -18.21 6.70
C LEU A 203 -16.94 -16.80 6.91
N ILE A 204 -17.77 -15.77 6.93
CA ILE A 204 -17.39 -14.46 7.46
C ILE A 204 -17.88 -14.40 8.91
N VAL A 205 -16.95 -14.42 9.87
CA VAL A 205 -17.27 -14.25 11.29
C VAL A 205 -17.03 -12.80 11.66
N THR A 206 -18.10 -12.07 11.95
CA THR A 206 -17.99 -10.82 12.71
C THR A 206 -17.81 -11.18 14.18
N ILE A 207 -16.64 -10.89 14.77
CA ILE A 207 -16.46 -10.96 16.22
C ILE A 207 -16.78 -9.57 16.76
N ILE A 208 -17.98 -9.41 17.34
CA ILE A 208 -18.31 -8.21 18.12
C ILE A 208 -17.67 -8.41 19.50
N PHE A 209 -16.61 -7.66 19.80
CA PHE A 209 -16.16 -7.50 21.18
C PHE A 209 -17.19 -6.62 21.91
N TYR A 210 -18.05 -7.23 22.72
CA TYR A 210 -18.70 -6.49 23.79
C TYR A 210 -17.63 -6.22 24.87
N ASN A 211 -17.03 -5.03 24.82
CA ASN A 211 -16.33 -4.49 25.99
C ASN A 211 -17.41 -4.14 27.02
N HIS A 212 -17.58 -5.01 28.02
CA HIS A 212 -18.12 -4.59 29.30
C HIS A 212 -17.00 -3.83 30.03
N TYR A 213 -17.11 -2.50 30.05
CA TYR A 213 -16.54 -1.70 31.13
C TYR A 213 -17.56 -1.63 32.28
#